data_AF-A0A519ZYT9-F1
#
_entry.id   AF-A0A519ZYT9-F1
#
_cell.length_a   1.000
_cell.length_b   1.000
_cell.length_c   1.000
_cell.angle_alpha   90.00
_cell.angle_beta   90.00
_cell.angle_gamma   90.00
#
_symmetry.space_group_name_H-M   'P 1'
#
loop_
_entity.id
_entity.type
_entity.pdbx_description
1 polymer ?
#
loop_
_entity_poly.entity_id
_entity_poly.type
_entity_poly.pdbx_seq_one_letter_code
_entity_poly.pdbx_strand_id
1 'polypeptide(L)'
;GEIKFLVKPDIPSIETLVKLPSGKFVKLFCLHPEPPVPQENPRSTERDMEILMVAKKAKECEHPVIVMGDLNDVAWSYTTELFGKVSGLLDPRRGRGFFNSFNAKYFFLRFPLDHIFCSPNFALTSINRLPSCGSDHFPMCVDLQYSPKAEVKNDVPEATTEDLKLAEEKINAEL
;
A
#
# COMPACT_ATOMS: atom_id res chain seq x y z
N GLY A 1 6.93 -7.43 16.18
CA GLY A 1 6.00 -7.51 15.04
C GLY A 1 5.01 -8.62 15.29
N GLU A 2 3.84 -8.52 14.67
CA GLU A 2 2.75 -9.48 14.76
C GLU A 2 2.32 -9.89 13.35
N ILE A 3 1.95 -11.16 13.19
CA ILE A 3 1.24 -11.65 12.00
C ILE A 3 -0.25 -11.50 12.28
N LYS A 4 -0.98 -10.94 11.32
CA LYS A 4 -2.43 -10.75 11.37
C LYS A 4 -3.08 -11.49 10.21
N PHE A 5 -4.32 -11.88 10.39
CA PHE A 5 -5.18 -12.44 9.37
C PHE A 5 -6.41 -11.54 9.34
N LEU A 6 -6.38 -10.51 8.48
CA LEU A 6 -7.31 -9.38 8.56
C LEU A 6 -8.70 -9.72 8.00
N VAL A 7 -8.73 -10.47 6.90
CA VAL A 7 -9.95 -10.86 6.20
C VAL A 7 -10.02 -12.38 6.07
N LYS A 8 -9.03 -13.00 5.42
CA LYS A 8 -8.94 -14.47 5.30
C LYS A 8 -8.01 -15.10 6.35
N PRO A 9 -8.35 -16.28 6.89
CA PRO A 9 -7.57 -16.95 7.95
C PRO A 9 -6.24 -17.54 7.46
N ASP A 10 -6.02 -17.62 6.15
CA ASP A 10 -4.84 -18.21 5.51
C ASP A 10 -4.00 -17.18 4.74
N ILE A 11 -4.45 -15.93 4.65
CA ILE A 11 -3.70 -14.83 4.02
C ILE A 11 -3.11 -13.92 5.12
N PRO A 12 -1.79 -13.98 5.36
CA PRO A 12 -1.16 -13.22 6.42
C PRO A 12 -0.82 -11.79 6.00
N SER A 13 -1.01 -10.85 6.92
CA SER A 13 -0.48 -9.49 6.89
C SER A 13 0.51 -9.32 8.05
N ILE A 14 1.49 -8.42 7.92
CA ILE A 14 2.47 -8.15 8.99
C ILE A 14 2.28 -6.74 9.51
N GLU A 15 2.25 -6.59 10.83
CA GLU A 15 2.31 -5.30 11.50
C GLU A 15 3.52 -5.24 12.43
N THR A 16 4.38 -4.24 12.30
CA THR A 16 5.52 -4.09 13.21
C THR A 16 5.96 -2.65 13.41
N LEU A 17 6.67 -2.40 14.51
CA LEU A 17 7.42 -1.18 14.70
C LEU A 17 8.89 -1.42 14.36
N VAL A 18 9.45 -0.52 13.57
CA VAL A 18 10.86 -0.51 13.20
C VAL A 18 11.51 0.70 13.86
N LYS A 19 12.57 0.48 14.63
CA LYS A 19 13.36 1.56 15.23
C LYS A 19 14.47 1.98 14.27
N LEU A 20 14.41 3.22 13.80
CA LEU A 20 15.47 3.81 12.97
C LEU A 20 16.74 4.05 13.81
N PRO A 21 17.93 4.19 13.19
CA PRO A 21 19.15 4.57 13.89
C PRO A 21 19.04 5.88 14.68
N SER A 22 18.17 6.80 14.24
CA SER A 22 17.83 8.04 14.96
C SER A 22 17.04 7.81 16.26
N GLY A 23 16.62 6.59 16.54
CA GLY A 23 15.74 6.24 17.66
C GLY A 23 14.24 6.41 17.37
N LYS A 24 13.86 7.01 16.24
CA LYS A 24 12.45 7.16 15.85
C LYS A 24 11.84 5.80 15.50
N PHE A 25 10.64 5.54 16.02
CA PHE A 25 9.83 4.39 15.62
C PHE A 25 8.98 4.71 14.39
N VAL A 26 8.93 3.77 13.45
CA VAL A 26 8.10 3.77 12.25
C VAL A 26 7.20 2.54 12.30
N LYS A 27 5.90 2.72 12.07
CA LYS A 27 4.94 1.63 11.92
C LYS A 27 5.00 1.13 10.48
N LEU A 28 5.20 -0.18 10.33
CA LEU A 28 5.24 -0.88 9.06
C LEU A 28 4.05 -1.83 8.97
N PHE A 29 3.27 -1.70 7.91
CA PHE A 29 2.24 -2.66 7.50
C PHE A 29 2.70 -3.33 6.19
N CYS A 30 2.74 -4.66 6.17
CA CYS A 30 2.99 -5.43 4.96
C CYS A 30 1.74 -6.23 4.58
N LEU A 31 1.24 -6.02 3.36
CA LEU A 31 0.00 -6.61 2.88
C LEU A 31 0.26 -7.50 1.66
N HIS A 32 -0.51 -8.56 1.52
CA HIS A 32 -0.59 -9.36 0.30
C HIS A 32 -2.01 -9.94 0.16
N PRO A 33 -3.02 -9.07 -0.02
CA PRO A 33 -4.40 -9.51 -0.12
C PRO A 33 -4.60 -10.42 -1.33
N GLU A 34 -5.60 -11.29 -1.25
CA GLU A 34 -5.89 -12.26 -2.31
C GLU A 34 -6.12 -11.56 -3.67
N PRO A 35 -5.56 -12.09 -4.77
CA PRO A 35 -5.83 -11.56 -6.09
C PRO A 35 -7.31 -11.73 -6.48
N PRO A 36 -7.88 -10.83 -7.29
CA PRO A 36 -9.18 -11.06 -7.87
C PRO A 36 -9.10 -12.23 -8.86
N VAL A 37 -9.70 -13.37 -8.50
CA VAL A 37 -9.79 -14.55 -9.37
C VAL A 37 -11.17 -14.55 -10.03
N PRO A 38 -11.31 -14.36 -11.36
CA PRO A 38 -12.62 -14.19 -12.00
C PRO A 38 -13.65 -15.30 -11.73
N GLN A 39 -13.19 -16.52 -11.42
CA GLN A 39 -14.04 -17.68 -11.15
C GLN A 39 -14.38 -17.87 -9.67
N GLU A 40 -13.57 -17.36 -8.75
CA GLU A 40 -13.66 -17.63 -7.30
C GLU A 40 -13.97 -16.36 -6.48
N ASN A 41 -13.48 -15.20 -6.94
CA ASN A 41 -13.64 -13.90 -6.31
C ASN A 41 -13.94 -12.80 -7.36
N PRO A 42 -15.15 -12.79 -7.97
CA PRO A 42 -15.47 -11.88 -9.08
C PRO A 42 -15.65 -10.42 -8.64
N ARG A 43 -15.90 -10.18 -7.35
CA ARG A 43 -15.93 -8.85 -6.76
C ARG A 43 -14.70 -8.75 -5.89
N SER A 44 -13.77 -7.82 -6.16
CA SER A 44 -12.56 -7.60 -5.36
C SER A 44 -12.80 -7.15 -3.90
N THR A 45 -13.92 -7.55 -3.30
CA THR A 45 -14.45 -7.12 -2.00
C THR A 45 -13.49 -7.43 -0.88
N GLU A 46 -13.01 -8.67 -0.76
CA GLU A 46 -12.10 -9.08 0.33
C GLU A 46 -10.77 -8.32 0.27
N ARG A 47 -10.21 -8.19 -0.94
CA ARG A 47 -8.99 -7.42 -1.20
C ARG A 47 -9.18 -5.94 -0.84
N ASP A 48 -10.26 -5.32 -1.34
CA ASP A 48 -10.59 -3.92 -1.06
C ASP A 48 -10.83 -3.68 0.44
N MET A 49 -11.51 -4.62 1.12
CA MET A 49 -11.75 -4.58 2.56
C MET A 49 -10.44 -4.59 3.34
N GLU A 50 -9.52 -5.52 3.04
CA GLU A 50 -8.23 -5.61 3.74
C GLU A 50 -7.41 -4.32 3.57
N ILE A 51 -7.33 -3.80 2.34
CA ILE A 51 -6.62 -2.56 2.02
C ILE A 51 -7.20 -1.39 2.82
N LEU A 52 -8.52 -1.23 2.85
CA LEU A 52 -9.17 -0.09 3.52
C LEU A 52 -9.19 -0.20 5.05
N MET A 53 -9.23 -1.42 5.62
CA MET A 53 -9.01 -1.64 7.05
C MET A 53 -7.64 -1.11 7.48
N VAL A 54 -6.60 -1.36 6.68
CA VAL A 54 -5.24 -0.87 6.94
C VAL A 54 -5.15 0.64 6.73
N ALA A 55 -5.91 1.21 5.78
CA ALA A 55 -5.99 2.66 5.61
C ALA A 55 -6.45 3.36 6.90
N LYS A 56 -7.52 2.86 7.55
CA LYS A 56 -8.01 3.40 8.83
C LYS A 56 -6.98 3.26 9.95
N LYS A 57 -6.38 2.07 10.09
CA LYS A 57 -5.31 1.84 11.09
C LYS A 57 -4.12 2.77 10.89
N ALA A 58 -3.73 3.02 9.63
CA ALA A 58 -2.66 3.93 9.30
C ALA A 58 -3.00 5.38 9.66
N LYS A 59 -4.24 5.80 9.40
CA LYS A 59 -4.74 7.16 9.74
C LYS A 59 -4.72 7.42 11.24
N GLU A 60 -5.08 6.43 12.05
CA GLU A 60 -5.12 6.50 13.51
C GLU A 60 -3.75 6.30 14.18
N CYS A 61 -2.70 5.98 13.42
CA CYS A 61 -1.38 5.68 13.98
C CYS A 61 -0.61 6.96 14.35
N GLU A 62 -0.11 7.02 15.58
CA GLU A 62 0.71 8.15 16.07
C GLU A 62 2.18 8.11 15.57
N HIS A 63 2.60 6.99 14.99
CA HIS A 63 3.94 6.85 14.42
C HIS A 63 3.93 7.17 12.92
N PRO A 64 5.06 7.63 12.34
CA PRO A 64 5.29 7.57 10.91
C PRO A 64 4.95 6.20 10.36
N VAL A 65 4.23 6.14 9.24
CA VAL A 65 3.70 4.90 8.68
C VAL A 65 4.34 4.62 7.32
N ILE A 66 4.66 3.35 7.09
CA ILE A 66 4.90 2.79 5.77
C ILE A 66 3.93 1.62 5.59
N VAL A 67 3.22 1.59 4.46
CA VAL A 67 2.43 0.44 4.01
C VAL A 67 3.04 -0.06 2.72
N MET A 68 3.31 -1.36 2.61
CA MET A 68 3.92 -1.91 1.40
C MET A 68 3.48 -3.35 1.13
N GLY A 69 3.61 -3.77 -0.13
CA GLY A 69 3.40 -5.14 -0.56
C GLY A 69 2.70 -5.22 -1.90
N ASP A 70 2.45 -6.45 -2.35
CA ASP A 70 1.67 -6.70 -3.55
C ASP A 70 0.18 -6.65 -3.21
N LEU A 71 -0.47 -5.56 -3.59
CA LEU A 71 -1.89 -5.33 -3.30
C LEU A 71 -2.81 -6.02 -4.30
N ASN A 72 -2.27 -6.72 -5.30
CA ASN A 72 -3.03 -7.32 -6.39
C ASN A 72 -4.03 -6.34 -7.04
N ASP A 73 -3.62 -5.08 -7.10
CA ASP A 73 -4.41 -3.98 -7.65
C ASP A 73 -3.50 -3.03 -8.42
N VAL A 74 -4.03 -2.39 -9.45
CA VAL A 74 -3.24 -1.48 -10.28
C VAL A 74 -3.13 -0.11 -9.62
N ALA A 75 -1.98 0.56 -9.80
CA ALA A 75 -1.71 1.88 -9.20
C ALA A 75 -2.73 2.99 -9.55
N TRP A 76 -3.52 2.83 -10.62
CA TRP A 76 -4.58 3.75 -11.04
C TRP A 76 -5.99 3.23 -10.70
N SER A 77 -6.11 2.24 -9.81
CA SER A 77 -7.40 1.74 -9.37
C SER A 77 -8.07 2.75 -8.43
N TYR A 78 -9.40 2.66 -8.38
CA TYR A 78 -10.20 3.45 -7.45
C TYR A 78 -9.88 3.11 -5.98
N THR A 79 -9.67 1.83 -5.66
CA THR A 79 -9.33 1.39 -4.29
C THR A 79 -7.99 1.96 -3.82
N THR A 80 -6.98 2.03 -4.72
CA THR A 80 -5.67 2.64 -4.42
C THR A 80 -5.81 4.14 -4.15
N GLU A 81 -6.61 4.85 -4.95
CA GLU A 81 -6.88 6.27 -4.71
C GLU A 81 -7.60 6.49 -3.37
N LEU A 82 -8.64 5.71 -3.11
CA LEU A 82 -9.41 5.77 -1.87
C LEU A 82 -8.54 5.45 -0.65
N PHE A 83 -7.66 4.45 -0.75
CA PHE A 83 -6.67 4.13 0.28
C PHE A 83 -5.81 5.34 0.62
N GLY A 84 -5.24 6.01 -0.39
CA GLY A 84 -4.40 7.20 -0.19
C GLY A 84 -5.16 8.29 0.56
N LYS A 85 -6.38 8.61 0.13
CA LYS A 85 -7.24 9.62 0.75
C LYS A 85 -7.63 9.29 2.19
N VAL A 86 -8.10 8.07 2.44
CA VAL A 86 -8.56 7.62 3.78
C VAL A 86 -7.39 7.55 4.76
N SER A 87 -6.25 6.99 4.32
CA SER A 87 -5.06 6.86 5.16
C SER A 87 -4.29 8.17 5.36
N GLY A 88 -4.42 9.11 4.41
CA GLY A 88 -3.55 10.30 4.33
C GLY A 88 -2.10 9.96 3.97
N LEU A 89 -1.82 8.76 3.45
CA LEU A 89 -0.50 8.36 3.02
C LEU A 89 -0.23 8.78 1.57
N LEU A 90 1.04 9.06 1.30
CA LEU A 90 1.53 9.44 -0.02
C LEU A 90 1.93 8.19 -0.80
N ASP A 91 1.62 8.15 -2.09
CA ASP A 91 2.19 7.19 -3.03
C ASP A 91 3.45 7.79 -3.68
N PRO A 92 4.67 7.33 -3.33
CA PRO A 92 5.91 7.84 -3.89
C PRO A 92 6.08 7.53 -5.38
N ARG A 93 5.25 6.67 -5.98
CA ARG A 93 5.29 6.33 -7.41
C ARG A 93 4.60 7.39 -8.28
N ARG A 94 3.67 8.17 -7.71
CA ARG A 94 2.87 9.15 -8.47
C ARG A 94 3.75 10.17 -9.18
N GLY A 95 3.51 10.34 -10.47
CA GLY A 95 4.26 11.27 -11.33
C GLY A 95 5.70 10.86 -11.63
N ARG A 96 6.09 9.59 -11.43
CA ARG A 96 7.48 9.11 -11.58
C ARG A 96 7.66 7.95 -12.57
N GLY A 97 6.63 7.65 -13.34
CA GLY A 97 6.64 6.64 -14.39
C GLY A 97 5.97 5.32 -13.98
N PHE A 98 6.00 4.36 -14.89
CA PHE A 98 5.38 3.04 -14.70
C PHE A 98 6.37 2.07 -14.04
N PHE A 99 6.13 1.76 -12.77
CA PHE A 99 6.89 0.76 -12.02
C PHE A 99 6.25 -0.62 -12.16
N ASN A 100 6.22 -1.15 -13.39
CA ASN A 100 5.55 -2.42 -13.64
C ASN A 100 6.34 -3.58 -13.05
N SER A 101 5.87 -4.09 -11.91
CA SER A 101 6.51 -5.15 -11.13
C SER A 101 6.10 -6.54 -11.59
N PHE A 102 4.85 -6.73 -12.02
CA PHE A 102 4.33 -7.96 -12.65
C PHE A 102 4.17 -7.72 -14.16
N ASN A 103 4.07 -8.70 -15.07
CA ASN A 103 4.64 -10.03 -15.00
C ASN A 103 6.08 -10.01 -15.55
N ALA A 104 7.04 -10.47 -14.76
CA ALA A 104 8.46 -10.43 -15.10
C ALA A 104 8.83 -11.36 -16.27
N LYS A 105 8.00 -12.38 -16.58
CA LYS A 105 8.23 -13.37 -17.64
C LYS A 105 7.77 -12.92 -19.02
N TYR A 106 6.79 -12.01 -19.10
CA TYR A 106 6.19 -11.55 -20.36
C TYR A 106 6.34 -10.04 -20.52
N PHE A 107 7.25 -9.59 -21.39
CA PHE A 107 7.58 -8.16 -21.49
C PHE A 107 6.40 -7.27 -21.92
N PHE A 108 5.42 -7.84 -22.65
CA PHE A 108 4.25 -7.15 -23.20
C PHE A 108 3.03 -7.16 -22.26
N LEU A 109 3.07 -7.88 -21.14
CA LEU A 109 1.99 -7.95 -20.14
C LEU A 109 2.55 -7.56 -18.76
N ARG A 110 2.72 -6.25 -18.54
CA ARG A 110 3.29 -5.74 -17.30
C ARG A 110 2.39 -4.72 -16.60
N PHE A 111 2.17 -4.92 -15.30
CA PHE A 111 1.30 -4.20 -14.39
C PHE A 111 2.02 -3.82 -13.07
N PRO A 112 1.74 -2.65 -12.47
CA PRO A 112 2.33 -2.22 -11.22
C PRO A 112 1.48 -2.69 -10.03
N LEU A 113 1.68 -3.94 -9.61
CA LEU A 113 0.91 -4.56 -8.52
C LEU A 113 1.55 -4.40 -7.14
N ASP A 114 2.84 -4.07 -7.10
CA ASP A 114 3.57 -3.80 -5.86
C ASP A 114 3.46 -2.32 -5.48
N HIS A 115 2.90 -2.06 -4.31
CA HIS A 115 2.68 -0.71 -3.78
C HIS A 115 3.57 -0.43 -2.60
N ILE A 116 3.89 0.85 -2.46
CA ILE A 116 4.42 1.42 -1.24
C ILE A 116 3.66 2.73 -1.01
N PHE A 117 3.29 2.99 0.24
CA PHE A 117 2.75 4.25 0.70
C PHE A 117 3.51 4.67 1.95
N CYS A 118 3.69 5.96 2.14
CA CYS A 118 4.40 6.49 3.30
C CYS A 118 3.73 7.75 3.85
N SER A 119 3.85 7.96 5.16
CA SER A 119 3.32 9.17 5.80
C SER A 119 4.05 10.43 5.32
N PRO A 120 3.42 11.62 5.40
CA PRO A 120 3.98 12.86 4.85
C PRO A 120 5.32 13.33 5.43
N ASN A 121 5.74 12.77 6.55
CA ASN A 121 7.04 13.00 7.18
C ASN A 121 8.22 12.23 6.51
N PHE A 122 7.99 11.57 5.37
CA PHE A 122 9.04 10.98 4.55
C PHE A 122 9.32 11.81 3.29
N ALA A 123 10.59 11.80 2.87
CA ALA A 123 11.01 12.25 1.55
C ALA A 123 11.50 11.05 0.74
N LEU A 124 11.12 10.98 -0.54
CA LEU A 124 11.61 9.96 -1.46
C LEU A 124 13.02 10.31 -1.94
N THR A 125 13.99 9.43 -1.68
CA THR A 125 15.35 9.55 -2.19
C THR A 125 15.52 8.80 -3.50
N SER A 126 15.02 7.57 -3.59
CA SER A 126 15.10 6.76 -4.80
C SER A 126 13.94 5.76 -4.89
N ILE A 127 13.57 5.39 -6.12
CA ILE A 127 12.67 4.27 -6.39
C ILE A 127 13.12 3.57 -7.67
N ASN A 128 13.38 2.27 -7.56
CA ASN A 128 13.94 1.47 -8.63
C ASN A 128 13.25 0.12 -8.69
N ARG A 129 12.91 -0.31 -9.91
CA ARG A 129 12.59 -1.72 -10.19
C ARG A 129 13.91 -2.44 -10.46
N LEU A 130 14.22 -3.45 -9.66
CA LEU A 130 15.46 -4.21 -9.76
C LEU A 130 15.36 -5.29 -10.87
N PRO A 131 16.49 -5.88 -11.30
CA PRO A 131 16.51 -7.02 -12.21
C PRO A 131 15.68 -8.20 -11.69
N SER A 132 15.23 -9.06 -12.60
CA SER A 132 14.49 -10.28 -12.22
C SER A 132 15.36 -11.17 -11.33
N CYS A 133 14.75 -11.72 -10.28
CA CYS A 133 15.36 -12.66 -9.34
C CYS A 133 14.84 -14.10 -9.53
N GLY A 134 14.14 -14.38 -10.63
CA GLY A 134 13.47 -15.67 -10.89
C GLY A 134 12.01 -15.73 -10.42
N SER A 135 11.51 -14.70 -9.75
CA SER A 135 10.08 -14.50 -9.46
C SER A 135 9.32 -14.03 -10.72
N ASP A 136 8.00 -14.19 -10.73
CA ASP A 136 7.09 -13.55 -11.68
C ASP A 136 6.83 -12.06 -11.37
N HIS A 137 7.30 -11.56 -10.23
CA HIS A 137 7.43 -10.14 -9.91
C HIS A 137 8.90 -9.68 -9.96
N PHE A 138 9.12 -8.43 -10.38
CA PHE A 138 10.38 -7.72 -10.20
C PHE A 138 10.44 -7.14 -8.79
N PRO A 139 11.56 -7.27 -8.07
CA PRO A 139 11.73 -6.61 -6.79
C PRO A 139 11.69 -5.08 -6.94
N MET A 140 10.98 -4.42 -6.04
CA MET A 140 10.96 -2.97 -5.93
C MET A 140 11.88 -2.52 -4.79
N CYS A 141 12.78 -1.58 -5.07
CA CYS A 141 13.66 -0.96 -4.08
C CYS A 141 13.29 0.52 -3.94
N VAL A 142 13.00 0.94 -2.71
CA VAL A 142 12.55 2.30 -2.41
C VAL A 142 13.34 2.83 -1.23
N ASP A 143 14.03 3.95 -1.43
CA ASP A 143 14.74 4.65 -0.39
C ASP A 143 13.91 5.82 0.11
N LEU A 144 13.47 5.73 1.36
CA LEU A 144 12.72 6.78 2.06
C LEU A 144 13.58 7.37 3.17
N GLN A 145 13.68 8.69 3.19
CA GLN A 145 14.32 9.44 4.27
C GLN A 145 13.25 9.99 5.22
N TYR A 146 13.32 9.61 6.50
CA TYR A 146 12.51 10.27 7.51
C TYR A 146 12.97 11.73 7.68
N SER A 147 12.08 12.65 7.33
CA SER A 147 12.32 14.09 7.36
C SER A 147 11.01 14.80 7.71
N PRO A 148 10.73 15.05 9.00
CA PRO A 148 9.49 15.71 9.43
C PRO A 148 9.24 17.05 8.73
N LYS A 149 10.30 17.78 8.37
CA LYS A 149 10.20 19.05 7.64
C LYS A 149 9.69 18.90 6.20
N ALA A 150 9.72 17.69 5.64
CA ALA A 150 9.20 17.41 4.31
C ALA A 150 7.67 17.47 4.24
N GLU A 151 6.98 17.29 5.38
CA GLU A 151 5.52 17.30 5.47
C GLU A 151 4.89 18.56 4.85
N VAL A 152 5.46 19.73 5.13
CA VAL A 152 4.99 21.02 4.58
C VAL A 152 5.10 21.11 3.06
N LYS A 153 5.95 20.28 2.44
CA LYS A 153 6.16 20.26 0.98
C LYS A 153 5.35 19.18 0.28
N ASN A 154 4.75 18.26 1.04
CA ASN A 154 4.03 17.13 0.50
C ASN A 154 2.54 17.47 0.41
N ASP A 155 1.96 17.20 -0.75
CA ASP A 155 0.51 17.33 -0.97
C ASP A 155 -0.20 16.09 -0.42
N VAL A 156 -0.83 16.24 0.73
CA VAL A 156 -1.48 15.14 1.44
C VAL A 156 -2.88 14.92 0.86
N PRO A 157 -3.21 13.71 0.38
CA PRO A 157 -4.55 13.43 -0.12
C PRO A 157 -5.58 13.54 1.02
N GLU A 158 -6.68 14.23 0.75
CA GLU A 158 -7.80 14.39 1.67
C GLU A 158 -9.00 13.57 1.18
N ALA A 159 -9.64 12.85 2.11
CA ALA A 159 -10.89 12.15 1.84
C ALA A 159 -12.08 13.11 2.00
N THR A 160 -13.04 13.05 1.08
CA THR A 160 -14.34 13.69 1.28
C THR A 160 -15.21 12.86 2.24
N THR A 161 -16.34 13.42 2.66
CA THR A 161 -17.35 12.68 3.44
C THR A 161 -17.85 11.44 2.69
N GLU A 162 -18.01 11.55 1.36
CA GLU A 162 -18.43 10.45 0.50
C GLU A 162 -17.35 9.37 0.40
N ASP A 163 -16.08 9.75 0.28
CA ASP A 163 -14.95 8.81 0.30
C ASP A 163 -14.93 8.03 1.62
N LEU A 164 -15.07 8.71 2.76
CA LEU A 164 -15.11 8.06 4.07
C LEU A 164 -16.31 7.11 4.20
N LYS A 165 -17.50 7.54 3.75
CA LYS A 165 -18.70 6.70 3.77
C LYS A 165 -18.50 5.44 2.92
N LEU A 166 -17.96 5.58 1.71
CA LEU A 166 -17.71 4.45 0.84
C LEU A 166 -16.65 3.51 1.41
N ALA A 167 -15.63 4.04 2.08
CA ALA A 167 -14.63 3.23 2.77
C ALA A 167 -15.30 2.37 3.85
N GLU A 168 -16.20 2.94 4.66
CA GLU A 168 -16.98 2.18 5.64
C GLU A 168 -17.89 1.14 4.98
N GLU A 169 -18.57 1.48 3.88
CA GLU A 169 -19.42 0.54 3.14
C GLU A 169 -18.62 -0.67 2.64
N LYS A 170 -17.41 -0.44 2.10
CA LYS A 170 -16.52 -1.52 1.63
C LYS A 170 -15.95 -2.35 2.78
N ILE A 171 -15.59 -1.73 3.91
CA ILE A 171 -15.05 -2.44 5.08
C ILE A 171 -16.13 -3.31 5.74
N ASN A 172 -17.39 -2.89 5.71
CA ASN A 172 -18.51 -3.62 6.32
C ASN A 172 -19.32 -4.44 5.30
N ALA A 173 -18.82 -4.60 4.07
CA ALA A 173 -19.47 -5.42 3.07
C ALA A 173 -19.56 -6.88 3.53
N GLU A 174 -20.67 -7.55 3.24
CA GLU A 174 -20.82 -8.98 3.52
C GLU A 174 -19.88 -9.79 2.61
N LEU A 175 -19.15 -10.73 3.22
CA LEU A 175 -18.24 -11.68 2.56
C LEU A 175 -18.97 -12.98 2.19
#